data_AF-A0A1X0NDC1-F1
#
_entry.id   AF-A0A1X0NDC1-F1
#
_cell.length_a   1.000
_cell.length_b   1.000
_cell.length_c   1.000
_cell.angle_alpha   90.00
_cell.angle_beta   90.00
_cell.angle_gamma   90.00
#
_symmetry.space_group_name_H-M   'P 1'
#
loop_
_entity.id
_entity.type
_entity.pdbx_description
1 polymer ?
#
loop_
_entity_poly.entity_id
_entity_poly.type
_entity_poly.pdbx_seq_one_letter_code
_entity_poly.pdbx_strand_id
1 'polypeptide(L)'
;ENRRRLIDQGVALSRKHGVSERVHYLHCDLKELYPVKNESVDLLHVCRFLHRPSLQNLLKLPRKEGKGYLIYSHFLDGCQRTRVGHPSTVAGFFLRGELRQLLESTGYMILTERENVLPDGRPLVNIFARRME
;
A
#
# COMPACT_ATOMS: atom_id res chain seq x y z
N GLU A 1 13.10 -0.75 17.58
CA GLU A 1 14.48 -0.59 17.07
C GLU A 1 14.60 -0.67 15.53
N ASN A 2 14.22 -1.76 14.85
CA ASN A 2 14.40 -1.89 13.39
C ASN A 2 13.62 -0.85 12.53
N ARG A 3 12.45 -0.40 12.97
CA ARG A 3 11.60 0.52 12.19
C ARG A 3 12.17 1.94 12.08
N ARG A 4 12.79 2.44 13.15
CA ARG A 4 13.45 3.75 13.15
C ARG A 4 14.64 3.75 12.20
N ARG A 5 15.43 2.67 12.21
CA ARG A 5 16.55 2.49 11.26
C ARG A 5 16.13 2.56 9.79
N LEU A 6 14.97 1.99 9.43
CA LEU A 6 14.46 2.06 8.05
C LEU A 6 14.10 3.50 7.64
N ILE A 7 13.54 4.28 8.57
CA ILE A 7 13.28 5.70 8.35
C ILE A 7 14.59 6.46 8.16
N ASP A 8 15.58 6.21 9.03
CA ASP A 8 16.89 6.86 8.95
C ASP A 8 17.59 6.57 7.61
N GLN A 9 17.46 5.32 7.12
CA GLN A 9 17.94 4.94 5.79
C GLN A 9 17.23 5.69 4.67
N GLY A 10 15.91 5.85 4.76
CA GLY A 10 15.13 6.64 3.81
C GLY A 10 15.53 8.13 3.80
N VAL A 11 15.78 8.70 4.98
CA VAL A 11 16.27 10.09 5.12
C VAL A 11 17.68 10.24 4.56
N ALA A 12 18.57 9.30 4.85
CA ALA A 12 19.90 9.30 4.28
C ALA A 12 19.86 9.21 2.74
N LEU A 13 18.96 8.39 2.19
CA LEU A 13 18.76 8.25 0.75
C LEU A 13 18.22 9.54 0.13
N SER A 14 17.24 10.19 0.76
CA SER A 14 16.69 11.46 0.24
C SER A 14 17.74 12.57 0.20
N ARG A 15 18.61 12.65 1.21
CA ARG A 15 19.77 13.56 1.24
C ARG A 15 20.77 13.24 0.13
N LYS A 16 21.13 11.96 -0.02
CA LYS A 16 22.06 11.49 -1.07
C LYS A 16 21.60 11.89 -2.48
N HIS A 17 20.30 11.90 -2.73
CA HIS A 17 19.72 12.24 -4.03
C HIS A 17 19.24 13.71 -4.14
N GLY A 18 19.51 14.56 -3.13
CA GLY A 18 19.18 15.99 -3.19
C GLY A 18 17.67 16.31 -3.16
N VAL A 19 16.85 15.42 -2.62
CA VAL A 19 15.38 15.57 -2.56
C VAL A 19 14.83 15.68 -1.15
N SER A 20 15.70 15.86 -0.14
CA SER A 20 15.31 15.88 1.28
C SER A 20 14.29 16.97 1.62
N GLU A 21 14.28 18.09 0.91
CA GLU A 21 13.30 19.18 1.10
C GLU A 21 11.89 18.82 0.62
N ARG A 22 11.77 17.77 -0.20
CA ARG A 22 10.49 17.28 -0.76
C ARG A 22 10.03 15.98 -0.11
N VAL A 23 10.79 15.45 0.86
CA VAL A 23 10.51 14.18 1.52
C VAL A 23 10.32 14.40 3.00
N HIS A 24 9.07 14.28 3.44
CA HIS A 24 8.72 14.21 4.85
C HIS A 24 8.55 12.75 5.27
N TYR A 25 9.00 12.41 6.47
CA TYR A 25 8.87 11.09 7.05
C TYR A 25 8.08 11.16 8.36
N LEU A 26 7.30 10.12 8.63
CA LEU A 26 6.51 10.00 9.85
C LEU A 26 6.84 8.65 10.51
N HIS A 27 7.15 8.69 11.80
CA HIS A 27 7.29 7.49 12.61
C HIS A 27 6.03 7.30 13.43
N CYS A 28 5.14 6.41 12.96
CA CYS A 28 3.89 6.09 13.63
C CYS A 28 3.56 4.60 13.51
N ASP A 29 2.78 4.08 14.47
CA ASP A 29 2.07 2.83 14.27
C ASP A 29 0.69 3.12 13.65
N LEU A 30 0.52 2.74 12.38
CA LEU A 30 -0.74 2.90 11.66
C LEU A 30 -1.91 2.12 12.28
N LYS A 31 -1.63 1.22 13.23
CA LYS A 31 -2.65 0.52 14.02
C LYS A 31 -3.26 1.39 15.12
N GLU A 32 -2.49 2.36 15.63
CA GLU A 32 -2.88 3.16 16.80
C GLU A 32 -3.24 4.59 16.40
N LEU A 33 -2.48 5.19 15.49
CA LEU A 33 -2.69 6.57 15.07
C LEU A 33 -2.41 6.74 13.58
N TYR A 34 -3.31 7.46 12.92
CA TYR A 34 -3.19 7.81 11.51
C TYR A 34 -2.91 9.33 11.38
N PRO A 35 -1.65 9.77 11.23
CA PRO A 35 -1.28 11.19 11.32
C PRO A 35 -1.50 11.98 10.02
N VAL A 36 -2.23 11.43 9.04
CA VAL A 36 -2.51 12.09 7.76
C VAL A 36 -4.01 12.35 7.67
N LYS A 37 -4.37 13.58 7.33
CA LYS A 37 -5.76 13.98 7.14
C LYS A 37 -6.38 13.20 5.97
N ASN A 38 -7.62 12.77 6.11
CA ASN A 38 -8.38 12.22 4.99
C ASN A 38 -8.46 13.23 3.84
N GLU A 39 -8.53 12.72 2.61
CA GLU A 39 -8.73 13.53 1.40
C GLU A 39 -7.66 14.60 1.18
N SER A 40 -6.44 14.36 1.64
CA SER A 40 -5.36 15.35 1.61
C SER A 40 -4.30 15.09 0.55
N VAL A 41 -4.20 13.85 0.04
CA VAL A 41 -3.15 13.46 -0.90
C VAL A 41 -3.70 13.24 -2.31
N ASP A 42 -2.93 13.62 -3.32
CA ASP A 42 -3.26 13.36 -4.72
C ASP A 42 -2.98 11.90 -5.12
N LEU A 43 -2.00 11.25 -4.47
CA LEU A 43 -1.63 9.86 -4.69
C LEU A 43 -1.29 9.16 -3.38
N LEU A 44 -1.91 7.99 -3.16
CA LEU A 44 -1.48 7.02 -2.15
C LEU A 44 -0.80 5.84 -2.84
N HIS A 45 0.42 5.50 -2.43
CA HIS A 45 1.12 4.31 -2.89
C HIS A 45 1.34 3.34 -1.72
N VAL A 46 0.71 2.17 -1.78
CA VAL A 46 0.82 1.12 -0.77
C VAL A 46 1.56 -0.07 -1.37
N CYS A 47 2.74 -0.37 -0.84
CA CYS A 47 3.56 -1.49 -1.31
C CYS A 47 3.81 -2.48 -0.16
N ARG A 48 3.35 -3.72 -0.34
CA ARG A 48 3.55 -4.86 0.56
C ARG A 48 3.12 -4.61 2.02
N PHE A 49 2.14 -3.73 2.21
CA PHE A 49 1.50 -3.50 3.50
C PHE A 49 0.07 -4.02 3.45
N LEU A 50 -0.30 -4.83 4.45
CA LEU A 50 -1.67 -5.24 4.68
C LEU A 50 -1.93 -5.34 6.18
N HIS A 51 -2.82 -4.47 6.66
CA HIS A 51 -3.42 -4.58 7.97
C HIS A 51 -4.92 -4.34 7.80
N ARG A 52 -5.68 -5.44 7.76
CA ARG A 52 -7.10 -5.46 7.41
C ARG A 52 -7.93 -4.43 8.21
N PRO A 53 -7.76 -4.29 9.55
CA PRO A 53 -8.51 -3.30 10.33
C PRO A 53 -8.27 -1.83 9.93
N SER A 54 -7.05 -1.48 9.53
CA SER A 54 -6.70 -0.08 9.18
C SER A 54 -6.89 0.24 7.70
N LEU A 55 -7.24 -0.75 6.88
CA LEU A 55 -7.30 -0.61 5.42
C LEU A 55 -8.35 0.42 4.99
N GLN A 56 -9.52 0.42 5.64
CA GLN A 56 -10.57 1.41 5.38
C GLN A 56 -10.11 2.85 5.67
N ASN A 57 -9.25 3.06 6.67
CA ASN A 57 -8.73 4.40 6.97
C ASN A 57 -7.67 4.83 5.95
N LEU A 58 -6.81 3.91 5.51
CA LEU A 58 -5.86 4.15 4.42
C LEU A 58 -6.56 4.60 3.14
N LEU A 59 -7.65 3.92 2.76
CA LEU A 59 -8.39 4.21 1.54
C LEU A 59 -9.14 5.56 1.60
N LYS A 60 -9.21 6.22 2.76
CA LYS A 60 -9.79 7.56 2.91
C LYS A 60 -8.81 8.69 2.67
N LEU A 61 -7.51 8.41 2.48
CA LEU A 61 -6.53 9.47 2.30
C LEU A 61 -6.55 10.19 0.95
N PRO A 62 -6.67 9.49 -0.20
CA PRO A 62 -6.66 10.17 -1.48
C PRO A 62 -7.82 11.16 -1.61
N ARG A 63 -7.65 12.25 -2.35
CA ARG A 63 -8.76 13.19 -2.63
C ARG A 63 -9.92 12.50 -3.33
N LYS A 64 -11.15 12.93 -3.04
CA LYS A 64 -12.39 12.46 -3.69
C LYS A 64 -12.64 13.15 -5.02
N GLU A 65 -13.82 12.91 -5.62
CA GLU A 65 -14.31 13.58 -6.84
C GLU A 65 -13.40 13.37 -8.04
N GLY A 66 -12.76 12.20 -8.13
CA GLY A 66 -11.80 11.89 -9.18
C GLY A 66 -10.47 12.62 -9.06
N LYS A 67 -10.15 13.28 -7.95
CA LYS A 67 -8.87 14.03 -7.83
C LYS A 67 -7.74 13.18 -7.23
N GLY A 68 -8.07 12.12 -6.50
CA GLY A 68 -7.10 11.24 -5.84
C GLY A 68 -6.87 9.92 -6.56
N TYR A 69 -5.67 9.39 -6.41
CA TYR A 69 -5.23 8.13 -7.01
C TYR A 69 -4.67 7.16 -5.96
N LEU A 70 -4.73 5.87 -6.28
CA LEU A 70 -4.17 4.78 -5.49
C LEU A 70 -3.34 3.86 -6.38
N ILE A 71 -2.12 3.56 -5.94
CA ILE A 71 -1.34 2.42 -6.41
C ILE A 71 -1.23 1.43 -5.25
N TYR A 72 -1.69 0.20 -5.43
CA TYR A 72 -1.63 -0.84 -4.40
C TYR A 72 -0.99 -2.10 -4.97
N SER A 73 0.14 -2.48 -4.38
CA SER A 73 0.87 -3.71 -4.73
C SER A 73 1.00 -4.62 -3.52
N HIS A 74 0.45 -5.84 -3.59
CA HIS A 74 0.51 -6.78 -2.46
C HIS A 74 0.44 -8.25 -2.88
N PHE A 75 0.88 -9.13 -1.99
CA PHE A 75 0.90 -10.57 -2.25
C PHE A 75 -0.51 -11.17 -2.33
N LEU A 76 -0.64 -12.16 -3.19
CA LEU A 76 -1.82 -13.00 -3.34
C LEU A 76 -1.66 -14.33 -2.62
N ASP A 77 -2.78 -15.02 -2.42
CA ASP A 77 -2.79 -16.44 -2.04
C ASP A 77 -1.90 -17.27 -2.97
N GLY A 78 -1.14 -18.17 -2.36
CA GLY A 78 -0.08 -18.97 -2.98
C GLY A 78 1.32 -18.50 -2.60
N CYS A 79 1.51 -17.27 -2.12
CA CYS A 79 2.82 -16.78 -1.67
C CYS A 79 3.41 -17.59 -0.51
N GLN A 80 2.57 -18.07 0.40
CA GLN A 80 2.92 -18.93 1.53
C GLN A 80 3.42 -20.33 1.12
N ARG A 81 3.12 -20.76 -0.11
CA ARG A 81 3.54 -22.08 -0.65
C ARG A 81 4.89 -22.02 -1.36
N THR A 82 5.46 -20.82 -1.53
CA THR A 82 6.78 -20.63 -2.14
C THR A 82 7.90 -20.94 -1.16
N ARG A 83 9.13 -21.09 -1.65
CA ARG A 83 10.33 -21.27 -0.80
C ARG A 83 10.53 -20.14 0.21
N VAL A 84 10.05 -18.93 -0.11
CA VAL A 84 10.13 -17.77 0.79
C VAL A 84 9.08 -17.86 1.90
N GLY A 85 7.92 -18.48 1.63
CA GLY A 85 6.91 -18.82 2.65
C GLY A 85 6.17 -17.64 3.32
N HIS A 86 6.43 -16.39 2.91
CA HIS A 86 5.89 -15.20 3.58
C HIS A 86 5.23 -14.21 2.62
N PRO A 87 4.09 -13.60 3.01
CA PRO A 87 3.35 -13.78 4.27
C PRO A 87 2.69 -15.17 4.40
N SER A 88 2.67 -15.74 5.62
CA SER A 88 2.25 -17.13 5.86
C SER A 88 0.83 -17.30 6.39
N THR A 89 0.21 -16.21 6.87
CA THR A 89 -1.15 -16.22 7.41
C THR A 89 -2.13 -15.59 6.44
N VAL A 90 -3.39 -16.06 6.45
CA VAL A 90 -4.47 -15.56 5.58
C VAL A 90 -4.71 -14.06 5.77
N ALA A 91 -4.47 -13.54 6.98
CA ALA A 91 -4.55 -12.11 7.24
C ALA A 91 -3.50 -11.28 6.48
N GLY A 92 -2.42 -11.91 6.02
CA GLY A 92 -1.24 -11.27 5.43
C GLY A 92 -1.24 -11.20 3.90
N PHE A 93 -2.17 -11.82 3.19
CA PHE A 93 -2.29 -11.74 1.72
C PHE A 93 -3.74 -11.52 1.29
N PHE A 94 -3.92 -11.15 0.02
CA PHE A 94 -5.24 -11.07 -0.60
C PHE A 94 -5.62 -12.37 -1.30
N LEU A 95 -6.90 -12.71 -1.29
CA LEU A 95 -7.47 -13.63 -2.25
C LEU A 95 -7.60 -12.92 -3.62
N ARG A 96 -7.64 -13.70 -4.71
CA ARG A 96 -7.82 -13.12 -6.05
C ARG A 96 -9.15 -12.38 -6.14
N GLY A 97 -9.12 -11.17 -6.69
CA GLY A 97 -10.28 -10.28 -6.76
C GLY A 97 -10.66 -9.57 -5.46
N GLU A 98 -10.12 -9.96 -4.29
CA GLU A 98 -10.48 -9.36 -3.00
C GLU A 98 -10.17 -7.87 -2.94
N LEU A 99 -8.96 -7.49 -3.37
CA LEU A 99 -8.55 -6.09 -3.37
C LEU A 99 -9.39 -5.25 -4.34
N ARG A 100 -9.69 -5.78 -5.54
CA ARG A 100 -10.60 -5.13 -6.51
C ARG A 100 -11.97 -4.86 -5.88
N GLN A 101 -12.61 -5.89 -5.33
CA GLN A 101 -13.95 -5.78 -4.74
C GLN A 101 -13.97 -4.76 -3.59
N LEU A 102 -12.93 -4.77 -2.75
CA LEU A 102 -12.79 -3.80 -1.68
C LEU A 102 -12.69 -2.36 -2.22
N LEU A 103 -11.89 -2.14 -3.26
CA LEU A 103 -11.70 -0.82 -3.84
C LEU A 103 -12.97 -0.31 -4.51
N GLU A 104 -13.62 -1.14 -5.33
CA GLU A 104 -14.88 -0.81 -5.99
C GLU A 104 -15.98 -0.48 -4.95
N SER A 105 -16.10 -1.29 -3.89
CA SER A 105 -17.06 -1.03 -2.80
C SER A 105 -16.74 0.18 -1.92
N THR A 106 -15.55 0.77 -2.06
CA THR A 106 -15.12 1.99 -1.36
C THR A 106 -15.05 3.21 -2.29
N GLY A 107 -15.68 3.13 -3.47
CA GLY A 107 -15.80 4.27 -4.38
C GLY A 107 -14.58 4.50 -5.27
N TYR A 108 -13.73 3.49 -5.46
CA TYR A 108 -12.63 3.55 -6.42
C TYR A 108 -13.02 2.97 -7.76
N MET A 109 -12.63 3.66 -8.83
CA MET A 109 -12.63 3.14 -10.19
C MET A 109 -11.27 2.49 -10.48
N ILE A 110 -11.26 1.20 -10.81
CA ILE A 110 -10.04 0.51 -11.22
C ILE A 110 -9.65 0.95 -12.63
N LEU A 111 -8.44 1.51 -12.77
CA LEU A 111 -7.89 1.91 -14.06
C LEU A 111 -7.03 0.80 -14.68
N THR A 112 -6.30 0.07 -13.84
CA THR A 112 -5.48 -1.07 -14.28
C THR A 112 -5.32 -2.06 -13.14
N GLU A 113 -5.40 -3.35 -13.45
CA GLU A 113 -5.06 -4.45 -12.55
C GLU A 113 -4.13 -5.42 -13.28
N ARG A 114 -3.04 -5.83 -12.63
CA ARG A 114 -2.09 -6.82 -13.15
C ARG A 114 -1.66 -7.78 -12.06
N GLU A 115 -1.90 -9.06 -12.27
CA GLU A 115 -1.24 -10.12 -11.49
C GLU A 115 0.14 -10.41 -12.11
N ASN A 116 1.15 -10.51 -11.26
CA ASN A 116 2.52 -10.85 -11.63
C ASN A 116 3.06 -11.91 -10.67
N VAL A 117 4.08 -12.65 -11.11
CA VAL A 117 4.86 -13.54 -10.26
C VAL A 117 6.24 -12.93 -10.07
N LEU A 118 6.66 -12.74 -8.81
CA LEU A 118 7.99 -12.23 -8.50
C LEU A 118 9.07 -13.28 -8.86
N PRO A 119 10.35 -12.89 -9.02
CA PRO A 119 11.43 -13.83 -9.29
C PRO A 119 11.58 -14.97 -8.28
N ASP A 120 11.09 -14.78 -7.04
CA ASP A 120 11.07 -15.80 -5.99
C ASP A 120 9.79 -16.67 -5.99
N GLY A 121 8.97 -16.55 -7.02
CA GLY A 121 7.76 -17.34 -7.24
C GLY A 121 6.52 -16.82 -6.54
N ARG A 122 6.60 -15.75 -5.73
CA ARG A 122 5.42 -15.24 -5.01
C ARG A 122 4.47 -14.50 -5.96
N PRO A 123 3.17 -14.86 -5.98
CA PRO A 123 2.17 -14.13 -6.73
C PRO A 123 1.86 -12.79 -6.05
N LEU A 124 1.66 -11.75 -6.87
CA LEU A 124 1.45 -10.39 -6.44
C LEU A 124 0.46 -9.70 -7.39
N VAL A 125 -0.44 -8.90 -6.84
CA VAL A 125 -1.33 -8.03 -7.61
C VAL A 125 -0.82 -6.60 -7.56
N ASN A 126 -0.94 -5.88 -8.68
CA ASN A 126 -0.73 -4.44 -8.79
C ASN A 126 -2.02 -3.80 -9.31
N ILE A 127 -2.59 -2.88 -8.53
CA ILE A 127 -3.77 -2.12 -8.91
C ILE A 127 -3.42 -0.63 -8.97
N PHE A 128 -3.82 0.00 -10.07
CA PHE A 128 -3.93 1.45 -10.18
C PHE A 128 -5.39 1.83 -10.26
N ALA A 129 -5.82 2.72 -9.36
CA ALA A 129 -7.22 3.11 -9.22
C ALA A 129 -7.35 4.62 -8.97
N ARG A 130 -8.51 5.16 -9.31
CA ARG A 130 -8.89 6.56 -9.11
C ARG A 130 -10.03 6.61 -8.11
N ARG A 131 -9.92 7.50 -7.11
CA ARG A 131 -10.98 7.66 -6.10
C ARG A 131 -12.08 8.55 -6.64
N MET A 132 -13.28 8.01 -6.78
CA MET A 132 -14.46 8.73 -7.25
C MET A 132 -15.23 9.34 -6.07
N GLU A 133 -15.40 8.58 -4.98
CA GLU A 133 -16.23 8.93 -3.81
C GLU A 133 -15.50 8.92 -2.45
#